data_AF-A0A182MUT0-F1
#
_entry.id   AF-A0A182MUT0-F1
#
_cell.length_a   1.000
_cell.length_b   1.000
_cell.length_c   1.000
_cell.angle_alpha   90.00
_cell.angle_beta   90.00
_cell.angle_gamma   90.00
#
_symmetry.space_group_name_H-M   'P 1'
#
loop_
_entity.id
_entity.type
_entity.pdbx_description
1 polymer ?
#
loop_
_entity_poly.entity_id
_entity_poly.type
_entity_poly.pdbx_seq_one_letter_code
_entity_poly.pdbx_strand_id
1 'polypeptide(L)'
;MRSNVIQSWCNAVLCVTVLVCCLGLASGRIIHRIGDYNAPMVEPVRQCRAICLAHHLHEEINKIIVTDECSDRPNCFMCWDYCKILHEEKRIVRDLMCSDVICYSGCKTACKYYGGFFRNVKPQTSPTATAVDVPTNRYDVEPSAT
;
A
#
# COMPACT_ATOMS: atom_id res chain seq x y z
N MET A 1 61.40 0.34 12.68
CA MET A 1 60.90 -0.48 11.55
C MET A 1 59.60 -1.23 11.88
N ARG A 2 59.43 -1.84 13.08
CA ARG A 2 58.18 -2.54 13.46
C ARG A 2 56.92 -1.67 13.50
N SER A 3 57.02 -0.40 13.94
CA SER A 3 55.85 0.49 14.03
C SER A 3 55.25 0.88 12.67
N ASN A 4 56.07 1.00 11.62
CA ASN A 4 55.60 1.31 10.26
C ASN A 4 54.85 0.12 9.64
N VAL A 5 55.24 -1.10 10.00
CA VAL A 5 54.54 -2.31 9.60
C VAL A 5 53.17 -2.35 10.30
N ILE A 6 53.12 -2.19 11.62
CA ILE A 6 51.84 -2.20 12.35
C ILE A 6 50.87 -1.13 11.83
N GLN A 7 51.34 0.08 11.55
CA GLN A 7 50.52 1.17 11.00
C GLN A 7 49.98 0.85 9.59
N SER A 8 50.79 0.21 8.75
CA SER A 8 50.39 -0.20 7.39
C SER A 8 49.28 -1.25 7.41
N TRP A 9 49.32 -2.18 8.37
CA TRP A 9 48.30 -3.22 8.50
C TRP A 9 47.00 -2.65 9.07
N CYS A 10 47.05 -1.71 10.01
CA CYS A 10 45.87 -1.00 10.50
C CYS A 10 45.14 -0.24 9.37
N ASN A 11 45.88 0.47 8.51
CA ASN A 11 45.30 1.18 7.37
C ASN A 11 44.66 0.21 6.36
N ALA A 12 45.31 -0.91 6.08
CA ALA A 12 44.77 -1.92 5.17
C ALA A 12 43.47 -2.53 5.70
N VAL A 13 43.41 -2.89 6.99
CA VAL A 13 42.19 -3.42 7.63
C VAL A 13 41.06 -2.39 7.60
N LEU A 14 41.37 -1.12 7.90
CA LEU A 14 40.38 -0.04 7.90
C LEU A 14 39.85 0.26 6.48
N CYS A 15 40.70 0.21 5.46
CA CYS A 15 40.27 0.32 4.07
C CYS A 15 39.37 -0.85 3.65
N VAL A 16 39.73 -2.09 4.03
CA VAL A 16 38.93 -3.28 3.69
C VAL A 16 37.57 -3.23 4.37
N THR A 17 37.48 -2.84 5.64
CA THR A 17 36.19 -2.71 6.34
C THR A 17 35.32 -1.61 5.73
N VAL A 18 35.90 -0.45 5.39
CA VAL A 18 35.16 0.62 4.69
C VAL A 18 34.65 0.15 3.34
N LEU A 19 35.47 -0.54 2.54
CA LEU A 19 35.04 -1.09 1.24
C LEU A 19 33.92 -2.11 1.37
N VAL A 20 34.02 -3.03 2.34
CA VAL A 20 32.97 -4.01 2.63
C VAL A 20 31.68 -3.33 3.10
N CYS A 21 31.76 -2.30 3.95
CA CYS A 21 30.60 -1.52 4.36
C CYS A 21 29.95 -0.76 3.18
N CYS A 22 30.76 -0.13 2.32
CA CYS A 22 30.24 0.57 1.14
C CYS A 22 29.54 -0.36 0.15
N LEU A 23 30.04 -1.59 -0.03
CA LEU A 23 29.41 -2.62 -0.86
C LEU A 23 28.14 -3.19 -0.22
N GLY A 24 28.13 -3.36 1.12
CA GLY A 24 26.94 -3.81 1.86
C GLY A 24 25.80 -2.80 1.83
N LEU A 25 26.09 -1.50 1.88
CA LEU A 25 25.09 -0.42 1.84
C LEU A 25 24.40 -0.29 0.47
N ALA A 26 24.99 -0.80 -0.61
CA ALA A 26 24.35 -0.84 -1.93
C ALA A 26 23.34 -2.00 -2.08
N SER A 27 23.33 -2.96 -1.15
CA SER A 27 22.58 -4.22 -1.27
C SER A 27 21.18 -4.19 -0.64
N GLY A 28 20.63 -3.01 -0.34
CA GLY A 28 19.50 -2.87 0.58
C GLY A 28 18.23 -2.21 0.04
N ARG A 29 18.02 -2.08 -1.27
CA ARG A 29 16.70 -1.65 -1.79
C ARG A 29 15.88 -2.89 -2.14
N ILE A 30 15.11 -3.40 -1.18
CA ILE A 30 13.99 -4.31 -1.50
C ILE A 30 12.99 -3.45 -2.29
N ILE A 31 13.07 -3.50 -3.61
CA ILE A 31 12.07 -2.90 -4.49
C ILE A 31 10.89 -3.88 -4.49
N HIS A 32 9.96 -3.69 -3.56
CA HIS A 32 8.68 -4.39 -3.62
C HIS A 32 7.91 -3.83 -4.80
N ARG A 33 7.68 -4.65 -5.83
CA ARG A 33 6.92 -4.26 -7.02
C ARG A 33 5.46 -4.63 -6.84
N ILE A 34 4.58 -3.82 -7.41
CA ILE A 34 3.14 -4.08 -7.43
C ILE A 34 2.86 -5.18 -8.46
N GLY A 35 2.72 -6.42 -7.97
CA GLY A 35 2.41 -7.57 -8.84
C GLY A 35 0.92 -7.76 -9.14
N ASP A 36 0.04 -6.99 -8.50
CA ASP A 36 -1.40 -7.25 -8.47
C ASP A 36 -2.25 -6.20 -9.20
N TYR A 37 -1.64 -5.41 -10.10
CA TYR A 37 -2.32 -4.33 -10.82
C TYR A 37 -3.57 -4.80 -11.59
N ASN A 38 -3.45 -5.91 -12.33
CA ASN A 38 -4.52 -6.49 -13.14
C ASN A 38 -5.29 -7.61 -12.43
N ALA A 39 -5.01 -7.84 -11.14
CA ALA A 39 -5.70 -8.89 -10.41
C ALA A 39 -7.17 -8.50 -10.17
N PRO A 40 -8.11 -9.45 -10.27
CA PRO A 40 -9.48 -9.20 -9.86
C PRO A 40 -9.49 -8.80 -8.38
N MET A 41 -10.02 -7.61 -8.09
CA MET A 41 -10.08 -7.06 -6.75
C MET A 41 -11.50 -6.60 -6.43
N VAL A 42 -11.85 -6.69 -5.15
CA VAL A 42 -13.13 -6.23 -4.62
C VAL A 42 -13.28 -4.72 -4.73
N GLU A 43 -14.52 -4.26 -4.91
CA GLU A 43 -14.84 -2.86 -5.19
C GLU A 43 -14.25 -1.85 -4.18
N PRO A 44 -14.24 -2.11 -2.85
CA PRO A 44 -13.65 -1.17 -1.90
C PRO A 44 -12.14 -0.98 -2.11
N VAL A 45 -11.43 -2.05 -2.46
CA VAL A 45 -9.98 -2.00 -2.74
C VAL A 45 -9.72 -1.23 -4.03
N ARG A 46 -10.54 -1.48 -5.07
CA ARG A 46 -10.47 -0.76 -6.34
C ARG A 46 -10.65 0.74 -6.17
N GLN A 47 -11.68 1.16 -5.43
CA GLN A 47 -11.97 2.56 -5.16
C GLN A 47 -10.85 3.23 -4.34
N CYS A 48 -10.36 2.55 -3.30
CA CYS A 48 -9.22 3.03 -2.52
C CYS A 48 -8.00 3.28 -3.41
N ARG A 49 -7.66 2.33 -4.28
CA ARG A 49 -6.52 2.45 -5.21
C ARG A 49 -6.69 3.56 -6.24
N ALA A 50 -7.90 3.77 -6.76
CA ALA A 50 -8.17 4.90 -7.65
C ALA A 50 -7.91 6.26 -6.96
N ILE A 51 -8.25 6.39 -5.68
CA ILE A 51 -7.93 7.59 -4.88
C ILE A 51 -6.43 7.74 -4.68
N CYS A 52 -5.71 6.64 -4.41
CA CYS A 52 -4.25 6.65 -4.31
C CYS A 52 -3.60 7.19 -5.58
N LEU A 53 -4.06 6.72 -6.75
CA LEU A 53 -3.57 7.19 -8.04
C LEU A 53 -3.84 8.69 -8.21
N ALA A 54 -5.10 9.11 -8.02
CA ALA A 54 -5.49 10.51 -8.17
C ALA A 54 -4.73 11.47 -7.25
N HIS A 55 -4.37 11.05 -6.03
CA HIS A 55 -3.74 11.92 -5.05
C HIS A 55 -2.20 11.93 -5.12
N HIS A 56 -1.58 10.82 -5.53
CA HIS A 56 -0.12 10.67 -5.48
C HIS A 56 0.56 10.69 -6.86
N LEU A 57 -0.21 10.74 -7.96
CA LEU A 57 0.30 10.84 -9.35
C LEU A 57 -0.21 12.06 -10.13
N HIS A 58 -0.95 12.97 -9.48
CA HIS A 58 -1.67 14.07 -10.14
C HIS A 58 -0.79 15.04 -10.97
N GLU A 59 0.53 15.06 -10.77
CA GLU A 59 1.43 16.00 -11.45
C GLU A 59 1.77 15.62 -12.91
N GLU A 60 1.50 14.38 -13.37
CA GLU A 60 1.98 13.91 -14.70
C GLU A 60 0.86 13.36 -15.62
N ILE A 61 -0.42 13.43 -15.21
CA ILE A 61 -1.58 12.86 -15.93
C ILE A 61 -2.06 13.78 -17.06
N ASN A 62 -1.22 14.01 -18.07
CA ASN A 62 -1.70 14.58 -19.33
C ASN A 62 -1.42 13.71 -20.56
N LYS A 63 -0.64 12.61 -20.49
CA LYS A 63 -0.31 11.86 -21.73
C LYS A 63 -0.09 10.33 -21.71
N ILE A 64 -0.13 9.59 -20.61
CA ILE A 64 0.31 8.18 -20.68
C ILE A 64 -0.69 7.23 -20.02
N ILE A 65 -1.08 6.19 -20.76
CA ILE A 65 -1.94 5.10 -20.31
C ILE A 65 -1.16 4.29 -19.27
N VAL A 66 -1.70 4.28 -18.06
CA VAL A 66 -1.05 3.88 -16.81
C VAL A 66 -1.27 2.40 -16.54
N THR A 67 -0.21 1.60 -16.48
CA THR A 67 -0.29 0.21 -16.04
C THR A 67 0.69 -0.19 -14.93
N ASP A 68 1.54 0.73 -14.43
CA ASP A 68 2.50 0.45 -13.32
C ASP A 68 2.92 1.71 -12.51
N GLU A 69 2.06 2.73 -12.39
CA GLU A 69 2.49 4.06 -11.92
C GLU A 69 2.93 4.15 -10.45
N CYS A 70 2.44 3.29 -9.57
CA CYS A 70 2.78 3.40 -8.15
C CYS A 70 4.16 2.82 -7.81
N SER A 71 4.72 1.90 -8.60
CA SER A 71 5.92 1.11 -8.22
C SER A 71 7.15 1.97 -7.90
N ASP A 72 7.33 3.09 -8.61
CA ASP A 72 8.46 4.01 -8.39
C ASP A 72 8.13 5.20 -7.48
N ARG A 73 6.88 5.28 -6.98
CA ARG A 73 6.38 6.41 -6.17
C ARG A 73 6.05 5.92 -4.75
N PRO A 74 6.90 6.20 -3.75
CA PRO A 74 6.82 5.55 -2.43
C PRO A 74 5.48 5.78 -1.72
N ASN A 75 4.88 6.96 -1.85
CA ASN A 75 3.58 7.26 -1.23
C ASN A 75 2.42 6.56 -1.97
N CYS A 76 2.51 6.47 -3.30
CA CYS A 76 1.51 5.77 -4.11
C CYS A 76 1.55 4.26 -3.84
N PHE A 77 2.77 3.69 -3.90
CA PHE A 77 3.04 2.30 -3.56
C PHE A 77 2.52 1.94 -2.17
N MET A 78 2.86 2.75 -1.16
CA MET A 78 2.39 2.52 0.20
C MET A 78 0.86 2.61 0.31
N CYS A 79 0.23 3.59 -0.34
CA CYS A 79 -1.23 3.70 -0.36
C CYS A 79 -1.89 2.46 -1.00
N TRP A 80 -1.32 2.00 -2.12
CA TRP A 80 -1.79 0.84 -2.88
C TRP A 80 -1.80 -0.46 -2.06
N ASP A 81 -0.71 -0.71 -1.33
CA ASP A 81 -0.58 -1.89 -0.46
C ASP A 81 -1.52 -1.80 0.75
N TYR A 82 -1.60 -0.61 1.37
CA TYR A 82 -2.49 -0.40 2.51
C TYR A 82 -3.97 -0.57 2.12
N CYS A 83 -4.37 -0.26 0.88
CA CYS A 83 -5.75 -0.49 0.44
C CYS A 83 -6.17 -1.96 0.57
N LYS A 84 -5.27 -2.90 0.24
CA LYS A 84 -5.54 -4.33 0.37
C LYS A 84 -5.53 -4.75 1.84
N ILE A 85 -4.48 -4.39 2.57
CA ILE A 85 -4.30 -4.77 3.99
C ILE A 85 -5.47 -4.28 4.84
N LEU A 86 -5.87 -3.01 4.71
CA LEU A 86 -6.93 -2.43 5.55
C LEU A 86 -8.32 -2.99 5.25
N HIS A 87 -8.51 -3.60 4.08
CA HIS A 87 -9.74 -4.29 3.73
C HIS A 87 -9.85 -5.67 4.37
N GLU A 88 -8.75 -6.43 4.32
CA GLU A 88 -8.68 -7.82 4.77
C GLU A 88 -8.53 -7.92 6.30
N GLU A 89 -7.90 -6.93 6.92
CA GLU A 89 -7.57 -6.97 8.34
C GLU A 89 -8.70 -6.57 9.29
N LYS A 90 -8.60 -7.09 10.52
CA LYS A 90 -9.54 -6.77 11.60
C LYS A 90 -9.41 -5.30 12.01
N ARG A 91 -10.51 -4.75 12.54
CA ARG A 91 -10.59 -3.35 13.01
C ARG A 91 -9.43 -2.93 13.92
N ILE A 92 -9.03 -3.78 14.88
CA ILE A 92 -7.94 -3.47 15.83
C ILE A 92 -6.60 -3.28 15.10
N VAL A 93 -6.29 -4.16 14.15
CA VAL A 93 -5.06 -4.07 13.35
C VAL A 93 -5.10 -2.81 12.47
N ARG A 94 -6.23 -2.53 11.84
CA ARG A 94 -6.41 -1.30 11.07
C ARG A 94 -6.23 -0.05 11.92
N ASP A 95 -6.81 0.01 13.11
CA ASP A 95 -6.72 1.18 14.00
C ASP A 95 -5.25 1.40 14.44
N LEU A 96 -4.48 0.31 14.64
CA LEU A 96 -3.04 0.37 14.91
C LEU A 96 -2.24 0.87 13.69
N MET A 97 -2.50 0.32 12.50
CA MET A 97 -1.84 0.71 11.25
C MET A 97 -2.12 2.16 10.87
N CYS A 98 -3.30 2.67 11.21
CA CYS A 98 -3.73 4.04 10.97
C CYS A 98 -3.33 5.03 12.08
N SER A 99 -2.45 4.63 13.01
CA SER A 99 -1.87 5.53 14.00
C SER A 99 -0.80 6.44 13.38
N ASP A 100 -0.78 7.72 13.77
CA ASP A 100 0.12 8.75 13.20
C ASP A 100 1.62 8.46 13.39
N VAL A 101 2.00 7.53 14.29
CA VAL A 101 3.41 7.17 14.53
C VAL A 101 3.99 6.31 13.39
N ILE A 102 3.16 5.50 12.72
CA ILE A 102 3.59 4.52 11.70
C ILE A 102 3.07 4.90 10.31
N CYS A 103 2.04 5.75 10.26
CA CYS A 103 1.29 6.05 9.05
C CYS A 103 1.80 7.30 8.31
N TYR A 104 2.58 7.10 7.25
CA TYR A 104 3.01 8.18 6.33
C TYR A 104 1.92 8.57 5.32
N SER A 105 2.17 9.56 4.46
CA SER A 105 1.15 10.16 3.58
C SER A 105 0.35 9.15 2.74
N GLY A 106 1.01 8.12 2.19
CA GLY A 106 0.35 7.03 1.47
C GLY A 106 -0.62 6.24 2.34
N CYS A 107 -0.16 5.82 3.53
CA CYS A 107 -1.00 5.17 4.53
C CYS A 107 -2.18 6.06 4.95
N LYS A 108 -1.96 7.37 5.18
CA LYS A 108 -3.02 8.30 5.61
C LYS A 108 -4.16 8.39 4.61
N THR A 109 -3.85 8.37 3.31
CA THR A 109 -4.87 8.34 2.25
C THR A 109 -5.74 7.09 2.34
N ALA A 110 -5.14 5.90 2.45
CA ALA A 110 -5.87 4.64 2.58
C ALA A 110 -6.68 4.56 3.88
N CYS A 111 -6.09 5.01 4.99
CA CYS A 111 -6.76 5.09 6.30
C CYS A 111 -7.95 6.04 6.30
N LYS A 112 -7.86 7.18 5.60
CA LYS A 112 -9.00 8.11 5.44
C LYS A 112 -10.15 7.44 4.68
N TYR A 113 -9.86 6.71 3.61
CA TYR A 113 -10.87 5.96 2.86
C TYR A 113 -11.57 4.93 3.75
N TYR A 114 -10.81 4.05 4.40
CA TYR A 114 -11.39 2.99 5.23
C TYR A 114 -12.03 3.50 6.53
N GLY A 115 -11.55 4.62 7.06
CA GLY A 115 -12.20 5.32 8.17
C GLY A 115 -13.63 5.75 7.81
N GLY A 116 -13.86 6.21 6.58
CA GLY A 116 -15.20 6.51 6.06
C GLY A 116 -16.00 5.24 5.71
N PHE A 117 -15.38 4.31 4.98
CA PHE A 117 -16.01 3.06 4.55
C PHE A 117 -16.60 2.28 5.74
N PHE A 118 -15.81 2.00 6.78
CA PHE A 118 -16.29 1.22 7.92
C PHE A 118 -17.22 2.00 8.87
N ARG A 119 -17.23 3.33 8.83
CA ARG A 119 -18.26 4.13 9.52
C ARG A 119 -19.62 3.94 8.88
N ASN A 120 -19.66 3.83 7.55
CA ASN A 120 -20.89 3.62 6.78
C ASN A 120 -21.37 2.16 6.80
N VAL A 121 -20.49 1.20 7.13
CA VAL A 121 -20.77 -0.25 7.18
C VAL A 121 -21.11 -0.73 8.60
N LYS A 122 -21.52 0.16 9.53
CA LYS A 122 -21.76 -0.19 10.95
C LYS A 122 -22.65 -1.46 11.09
N PRO A 123 -22.35 -2.38 12.04
CA PRO A 123 -22.81 -3.77 11.96
C PRO A 123 -24.33 -3.93 12.12
N GLN A 124 -24.95 -4.74 11.26
CA GLN A 124 -26.11 -5.51 11.71
C GLN A 124 -25.58 -6.55 12.70
N THR A 125 -25.91 -6.36 13.97
CA THR A 125 -25.77 -7.36 15.03
C THR A 125 -26.47 -8.63 14.53
N SER A 126 -25.73 -9.72 14.38
CA SER A 126 -26.32 -11.05 14.17
C SER A 126 -26.60 -11.66 15.55
N PRO A 127 -27.87 -11.83 15.94
CA PRO A 127 -28.28 -12.91 16.82
C PRO A 127 -28.65 -14.13 15.94
N THR A 128 -28.01 -15.25 16.25
CA THR A 128 -28.57 -16.60 16.30
C THR A 128 -29.70 -16.99 15.32
N ALA A 129 -29.34 -17.89 14.40
CA ALA A 129 -30.15 -18.98 13.85
C ALA A 129 -31.67 -18.77 13.69
N THR A 130 -32.14 -18.57 12.46
CA THR A 130 -33.07 -19.51 11.79
C THR A 130 -33.28 -19.14 10.32
N ALA A 131 -33.33 -20.21 9.49
CA ALA A 131 -33.99 -20.38 8.20
C ALA A 131 -34.45 -19.18 7.34
N VAL A 132 -34.00 -19.22 6.07
CA VAL A 132 -34.75 -19.02 4.82
C VAL A 132 -35.55 -17.71 4.68
N ASP A 133 -35.09 -16.80 3.82
CA ASP A 133 -35.84 -16.42 2.61
C ASP A 133 -34.99 -15.52 1.69
N VAL A 134 -34.98 -15.86 0.41
CA VAL A 134 -34.34 -15.13 -0.69
C VAL A 134 -35.35 -14.14 -1.27
N PRO A 135 -35.04 -12.84 -1.40
CA PRO A 135 -35.77 -11.98 -2.32
C PRO A 135 -34.94 -11.77 -3.59
N THR A 136 -35.39 -12.40 -4.66
CA THR A 136 -35.09 -12.05 -6.05
C THR A 136 -35.84 -10.77 -6.40
N ASN A 137 -35.15 -9.71 -6.83
CA ASN A 137 -35.74 -8.60 -7.58
C ASN A 137 -34.66 -8.09 -8.56
N ARG A 138 -34.73 -8.47 -9.85
CA ARG A 138 -35.62 -7.98 -10.92
C ARG A 138 -35.32 -6.51 -11.23
N TYR A 139 -34.38 -6.32 -12.16
CA TYR A 139 -34.13 -5.06 -12.84
C TYR A 139 -35.17 -4.92 -13.97
N ASP A 140 -36.10 -3.98 -13.83
CA ASP A 140 -36.84 -3.46 -14.98
C ASP A 140 -36.09 -2.22 -15.49
N VAL A 141 -35.58 -2.33 -16.72
CA VAL A 141 -34.92 -1.27 -17.47
C VAL A 141 -36.00 -0.58 -18.30
N GLU A 142 -36.25 0.70 -18.03
CA GLU A 142 -37.05 1.57 -18.89
C GLU A 142 -36.09 2.41 -19.76
N PRO A 143 -36.20 2.40 -21.11
CA PRO A 143 -35.38 3.25 -21.95
C PRO A 143 -36.10 4.58 -22.24
N SER A 144 -35.48 5.70 -21.85
CA SER A 144 -35.89 7.03 -22.28
C SER A 144 -35.49 7.28 -23.73
N ALA A 145 -36.46 7.72 -24.53
CA ALA A 145 -36.27 8.27 -25.86
C ALA A 145 -36.23 9.81 -25.79
N THR A 146 -35.23 10.41 -26.44
CA THR A 146 -35.33 11.71 -27.11
C THR A 146 -34.28 11.83 -28.20
#